data_AF-A0A9C6WJF5-F1
#
_entry.id   AF-A0A9C6WJF5-F1
#
_cell.length_a   1.000
_cell.length_b   1.000
_cell.length_c   1.000
_cell.angle_alpha   90.00
_cell.angle_beta   90.00
_cell.angle_gamma   90.00
#
_symmetry.space_group_name_H-M   'P 1'
#
loop_
_entity.id
_entity.type
_entity.pdbx_description
1 polymer ?
#
loop_
_entity_poly.entity_id
_entity_poly.type
_entity_poly.pdbx_seq_one_letter_code
_entity_poly.pdbx_strand_id
1 'polypeptide(L)'
;MRFGAGHRRQPRDSFIPPDSHQRHQFPRDSDASLASSRRSSSGGAGCKRIEDYKERRLQKSVISALNKFPKTRNCSIIFKSSGTPPSNDIHDTLKLLLRSIEYPVSKLEEDLPPLLKRLNYPFTIQKSILKSPDPHHWHHLLALIHWLVQIASFGSHISESTSNTVLSLVQVNLVHQYTLNSYLNYIKGHDDVVEELEIDIMDKLNQQKALAEEKLEAANNELKSLRDDLEKLRLHAVKKDELEKTKGMLEEDVKKFNLLIEDVGRKIEEMVKVLAEKEKVLEAKERENHRVCEENKELRRTVEAQPVNARDVERMKRKLQALEREIEERELARNVWEDKYWELENSLSHKFKDLEALALDCNQELRRLKIGDDIQYQLNAKGTRLLRLWVLTVN
;
A
#
# COMPACT_ATOMS: atom_id res chain seq x y z
N MET A 1 -42.18 64.46 -32.74
CA MET A 1 -43.18 64.31 -31.66
C MET A 1 -42.62 64.86 -30.37
N ARG A 2 -43.52 65.28 -29.47
CA ARG A 2 -43.36 66.18 -28.32
C ARG A 2 -42.39 65.71 -27.22
N PHE A 3 -41.88 66.74 -26.54
CA PHE A 3 -41.27 66.87 -25.21
C PHE A 3 -41.62 65.83 -24.13
N GLY A 4 -40.62 65.56 -23.28
CA GLY A 4 -40.76 65.18 -21.88
C GLY A 4 -39.59 65.75 -21.06
N ALA A 5 -39.90 66.55 -20.05
CA ALA A 5 -38.97 67.37 -19.26
C ALA A 5 -38.65 66.76 -17.87
N GLY A 6 -37.59 67.28 -17.24
CA GLY A 6 -37.29 67.15 -15.80
C GLY A 6 -36.18 66.13 -15.48
N HIS A 7 -35.20 66.35 -14.61
CA HIS A 7 -35.00 67.35 -13.56
C HIS A 7 -33.51 67.48 -13.23
N ARG A 8 -33.06 68.71 -12.94
CA ARG A 8 -31.83 69.00 -12.20
C ARG A 8 -31.93 68.44 -10.78
N ARG A 9 -30.90 67.75 -10.29
CA ARG A 9 -30.71 67.47 -8.86
C ARG A 9 -29.40 68.10 -8.39
N GLN A 10 -29.51 68.99 -7.40
CA GLN A 10 -28.41 69.48 -6.58
C GLN A 10 -27.95 68.42 -5.57
N PRO A 11 -26.73 68.55 -5.01
CA PRO A 11 -26.10 67.54 -4.16
C PRO A 11 -26.65 67.60 -2.72
N ARG A 12 -26.79 66.44 -2.08
CA ARG A 12 -27.09 66.33 -0.66
C ARG A 12 -25.98 65.59 0.08
N ASP A 13 -25.55 66.25 1.14
CA ASP A 13 -25.28 65.73 2.48
C ASP A 13 -24.05 64.81 2.66
N SER A 14 -22.96 65.48 3.08
CA SER A 14 -22.10 65.18 4.24
C SER A 14 -22.04 63.73 4.75
N PHE A 15 -20.86 63.13 4.54
CA PHE A 15 -20.39 61.93 5.23
C PHE A 15 -20.26 62.19 6.75
N ILE A 16 -21.03 61.46 7.54
CA ILE A 16 -20.78 61.24 8.98
C ILE A 16 -20.31 59.78 9.10
N PRO A 17 -19.15 59.50 9.74
CA PRO A 17 -18.70 58.13 9.96
C PRO A 17 -19.50 57.46 11.09
N PRO A 18 -19.81 56.15 11.00
CA PRO A 18 -20.62 55.47 12.01
C PRO A 18 -19.83 55.15 13.27
N ASP A 19 -20.49 55.38 14.40
CA ASP A 19 -20.08 55.12 15.77
C ASP A 19 -20.16 53.60 16.07
N SER A 20 -19.06 53.00 16.54
CA SER A 20 -18.96 51.55 16.77
C SER A 20 -19.05 51.20 18.26
N HIS A 21 -20.26 51.26 18.79
CA HIS A 21 -20.59 50.71 20.10
C HIS A 21 -21.71 49.67 19.98
N GLN A 22 -21.36 48.42 19.70
CA GLN A 22 -22.18 47.26 20.07
C GLN A 22 -21.34 46.15 20.67
N ARG A 23 -21.50 46.00 21.99
CA ARG A 23 -21.11 44.85 22.79
C ARG A 23 -21.89 43.63 22.32
N HIS A 24 -21.18 42.56 21.97
CA HIS A 24 -21.70 41.20 22.07
C HIS A 24 -20.80 40.39 23.00
N GLN A 25 -21.37 40.01 24.14
CA GLN A 25 -20.85 39.03 25.08
C GLN A 25 -21.30 37.64 24.62
N PHE A 26 -20.36 36.69 24.50
CA PHE A 26 -20.58 35.26 24.76
C PHE A 26 -19.23 34.63 25.17
N PRO A 27 -19.25 33.54 25.96
CA PRO A 27 -18.28 33.23 26.99
C PRO A 27 -17.18 32.33 26.45
N ARG A 28 -15.93 32.58 26.87
CA ARG A 28 -14.80 31.74 26.50
C ARG A 28 -14.39 30.91 27.71
N ASP A 29 -14.63 29.61 27.59
CA ASP A 29 -14.22 28.59 28.53
C ASP A 29 -12.72 28.67 28.81
N SER A 30 -12.42 28.66 30.10
CA SER A 30 -11.08 28.68 30.66
C SER A 30 -10.61 27.25 30.81
N ASP A 31 -9.55 26.86 30.09
CA ASP A 31 -8.58 25.93 30.65
C ASP A 31 -7.24 25.98 29.90
N ALA A 32 -6.20 25.51 30.60
CA ALA A 32 -4.79 25.42 30.21
C ALA A 32 -3.91 26.65 30.49
N SER A 33 -3.76 26.88 31.80
CA SER A 33 -2.59 27.47 32.45
C SER A 33 -1.27 26.80 32.05
N LEU A 34 -0.51 27.39 31.11
CA LEU A 34 0.91 27.09 30.89
C LEU A 34 1.70 28.34 30.47
N ALA A 35 1.64 29.39 31.29
CA ALA A 35 2.67 30.45 31.36
C ALA A 35 2.57 31.26 32.66
N SER A 36 2.16 30.62 33.76
CA SER A 36 2.19 31.23 35.10
C SER A 36 3.54 30.95 35.76
N SER A 37 4.57 31.59 35.23
CA SER A 37 5.87 31.71 35.91
C SER A 37 6.52 33.06 35.61
N ARG A 38 5.71 34.09 35.36
CA ARG A 38 6.13 35.44 35.71
C ARG A 38 5.60 35.70 37.10
N ARG A 39 6.49 35.55 38.09
CA ARG A 39 6.36 36.28 39.35
C ARG A 39 6.05 37.73 38.97
N SER A 40 4.83 38.17 39.26
CA SER A 40 4.50 39.59 39.35
C SER A 40 5.25 40.16 40.54
N SER A 41 6.56 40.35 40.38
CA SER A 41 7.43 41.13 41.25
C SER A 41 8.13 42.23 40.45
N SER A 42 7.43 42.80 39.46
CA SER A 42 7.81 44.07 38.85
C SER A 42 7.19 45.28 39.57
N GLY A 43 6.93 45.13 40.87
CA GLY A 43 7.03 46.21 41.83
C GLY A 43 8.35 46.03 42.59
N GLY A 44 9.36 46.83 42.27
CA GLY A 44 10.62 46.85 43.03
C GLY A 44 11.81 46.14 42.37
N ALA A 45 12.07 46.35 41.08
CA ALA A 45 13.43 46.27 40.58
C ALA A 45 14.21 47.49 41.12
N GLY A 46 14.74 47.37 42.33
CA GLY A 46 15.75 48.27 42.89
C GLY A 46 15.40 49.76 42.79
N CYS A 47 14.30 50.21 43.40
CA CYS A 47 14.22 51.62 43.79
C CYS A 47 15.33 51.81 44.82
N LYS A 48 16.53 52.22 44.36
CA LYS A 48 17.64 52.59 45.24
C LYS A 48 17.04 53.59 46.22
N ARG A 49 16.98 53.24 47.50
CA ARG A 49 16.48 54.16 48.50
C ARG A 49 17.40 55.38 48.48
N ILE A 50 16.89 56.57 48.77
CA ILE A 50 17.73 57.78 48.74
C ILE A 50 18.90 57.66 49.74
N GLU A 51 18.72 56.82 50.75
CA GLU A 51 19.69 56.36 51.73
C GLU A 51 20.85 55.56 51.11
N ASP A 52 20.62 54.79 50.05
CA ASP A 52 21.68 54.00 49.38
C ASP A 52 22.72 54.94 48.74
N TYR A 53 22.30 56.13 48.31
CA TYR A 53 23.20 57.16 47.79
C TYR A 53 24.08 57.79 48.87
N LYS A 54 23.88 57.51 50.16
CA LYS A 54 24.82 57.89 51.23
C LYS A 54 26.06 57.00 51.24
N GLU A 55 26.00 55.80 50.66
CA GLU A 55 27.13 54.88 50.64
C GLU A 55 28.20 55.32 49.63
N ARG A 56 29.44 55.51 50.11
CA ARG A 56 30.57 56.00 49.29
C ARG A 56 30.90 55.09 48.10
N ARG A 57 30.65 53.78 48.23
CA ARG A 57 30.85 52.81 47.14
C ARG A 57 29.86 53.04 46.00
N LEU A 58 28.58 53.23 46.33
CA LEU A 58 27.53 53.52 45.35
C LEU A 58 27.74 54.88 44.69
N GLN A 59 28.11 55.91 45.47
CA GLN A 59 28.43 57.23 44.92
C GLN A 59 29.54 57.15 43.87
N LYS A 60 30.64 56.42 44.15
CA LYS A 60 31.74 56.22 43.20
C LYS A 60 31.31 55.48 41.93
N SER A 61 30.47 54.45 42.07
CA SER A 61 29.92 53.68 40.94
C SER A 61 29.02 54.54 40.06
N VAL A 62 28.12 55.31 40.68
CA VAL A 62 27.22 56.26 40.01
C VAL A 62 28.02 57.35 39.31
N ILE A 63 29.00 57.96 39.97
CA ILE A 63 29.90 58.95 39.36
C ILE A 63 30.66 58.35 38.17
N SER A 64 31.12 57.11 38.26
CA SER A 64 31.76 56.42 37.13
C SER A 64 30.81 56.21 35.95
N ALA A 65 29.55 55.87 36.21
CA ALA A 65 28.51 55.72 35.18
C ALA A 65 28.14 57.08 34.55
N LEU A 66 28.01 58.11 35.40
CA LEU A 66 27.76 59.49 35.01
C LEU A 66 28.88 60.08 34.16
N ASN A 67 30.14 59.70 34.40
CA ASN A 67 31.29 60.11 33.59
C ASN A 67 31.43 59.31 32.28
N LYS A 68 30.67 58.20 32.11
CA LYS A 68 30.65 57.38 30.89
C LYS A 68 29.59 57.86 29.89
N PHE A 69 28.43 58.28 30.38
CA PHE A 69 27.34 58.89 29.60
C PHE A 69 27.71 60.13 28.73
N PRO A 70 28.62 61.04 29.12
CA PRO A 70 28.87 62.30 28.41
C PRO A 70 29.71 62.13 27.14
N LYS A 71 30.46 61.02 27.03
CA LYS A 71 31.37 60.74 25.91
C LYS A 71 30.66 60.55 24.56
N THR A 72 29.35 60.39 24.54
CA THR A 72 28.55 60.21 23.31
C THR A 72 27.86 61.48 22.81
N ARG A 73 27.83 62.60 23.57
CA ARG A 73 27.06 63.81 23.19
C ARG A 73 27.72 65.17 23.52
N ASN A 74 29.03 65.30 23.39
CA ASN A 74 29.76 66.57 23.62
C ASN A 74 29.53 67.20 25.02
N CYS A 75 29.07 66.42 26.00
CA CYS A 75 29.00 66.87 27.39
C CYS A 75 30.36 66.66 28.06
N SER A 76 31.03 67.72 28.49
CA SER A 76 32.28 67.62 29.26
C SER A 76 31.99 67.76 30.75
N ILE A 77 31.27 66.80 31.32
CA ILE A 77 31.02 66.78 32.77
C ILE A 77 31.91 65.71 33.38
N ILE A 78 32.91 66.13 34.18
CA ILE A 78 33.79 65.24 34.93
C ILE A 78 33.58 65.50 36.41
N PHE A 79 32.78 64.66 37.07
CA PHE A 79 32.73 64.66 38.53
C PHE A 79 33.95 63.91 39.08
N LYS A 80 34.75 64.58 39.93
CA LYS A 80 35.85 63.93 40.66
C LYS A 80 35.29 62.91 41.66
N SER A 81 35.94 61.75 41.79
CA SER A 81 35.50 60.65 42.66
C SER A 81 35.73 60.89 44.17
N SER A 82 36.25 62.07 44.53
CA SER A 82 36.51 62.50 45.91
C SER A 82 35.92 63.89 46.17
N GLY A 83 34.87 63.94 46.98
CA GLY A 83 34.25 65.18 47.46
C GLY A 83 33.02 65.65 46.67
N THR A 84 32.28 66.59 47.25
CA THR A 84 31.16 67.27 46.60
C THR A 84 31.71 68.26 45.56
N PRO A 85 31.20 68.21 44.31
CA PRO A 85 31.63 69.15 43.28
C PRO A 85 31.18 70.59 43.58
N PRO A 86 31.82 71.60 42.97
CA PRO A 86 31.41 73.00 43.10
C PRO A 86 29.94 73.21 42.71
N SER A 87 29.26 74.15 43.38
CA SER A 87 27.86 74.48 43.12
C SER A 87 27.60 74.78 41.63
N ASN A 88 28.47 75.57 41.00
CA ASN A 88 28.34 75.97 39.59
C ASN A 88 28.35 74.74 38.66
N ASP A 89 29.27 73.80 38.88
CA ASP A 89 29.40 72.58 38.09
C ASP A 89 28.14 71.69 38.20
N ILE A 90 27.52 71.65 39.38
CA ILE A 90 26.26 70.92 39.62
C ILE A 90 25.10 71.56 38.84
N HIS A 91 24.97 72.88 38.91
CA HIS A 91 23.92 73.62 38.20
C HIS A 91 24.07 73.50 36.69
N ASP A 92 25.29 73.63 36.18
CA ASP A 92 25.57 73.54 34.75
C ASP A 92 25.34 72.12 34.23
N THR A 93 25.70 71.10 35.04
CA THR A 93 25.37 69.71 34.74
C THR A 93 23.86 69.50 34.64
N LEU A 94 23.10 69.99 35.62
CA LEU A 94 21.64 69.86 35.61
C LEU A 94 21.03 70.58 34.40
N LYS A 95 21.46 71.81 34.09
CA LYS A 95 20.99 72.54 32.89
C LYS A 95 21.30 71.80 31.60
N LEU A 96 22.48 71.20 31.49
CA LEU A 96 22.90 70.46 30.30
C LEU A 96 22.08 69.18 30.11
N LEU A 97 21.83 68.43 31.19
CA LEU A 97 20.97 67.25 31.16
C LEU A 97 19.53 67.61 30.82
N LEU A 98 19.01 68.70 31.39
CA LEU A 98 17.68 69.22 31.10
C LEU A 98 17.52 69.64 29.63
N ARG A 99 18.55 70.23 29.03
CA ARG A 99 18.59 70.49 27.59
C ARG A 99 18.61 69.21 26.76
N SER A 100 19.29 68.16 27.22
CA SER A 100 19.38 66.88 26.51
C SER A 100 18.05 66.11 26.47
N ILE A 101 17.15 66.38 27.40
CA ILE A 101 15.78 65.85 27.45
C ILE A 101 14.73 66.83 26.91
N GLU A 102 15.17 67.88 26.18
CA GLU A 102 14.30 68.88 25.54
C GLU A 102 13.48 69.77 26.50
N TYR A 103 13.90 69.89 27.77
CA TYR A 103 13.29 70.78 28.76
C TYR A 103 14.28 71.82 29.30
N PRO A 104 14.66 72.85 28.51
CA PRO A 104 15.58 73.88 28.99
C PRO A 104 14.94 74.68 30.14
N VAL A 105 15.72 74.90 31.21
CA VAL A 105 15.28 75.60 32.42
C VAL A 105 16.13 76.86 32.64
N SER A 106 15.47 78.00 32.86
CA SER A 106 16.13 79.29 33.12
C SER A 106 16.43 79.48 34.61
N LYS A 107 15.47 79.14 35.50
CA LYS A 107 15.64 79.21 36.95
C LYS A 107 15.49 77.84 37.58
N LEU A 108 16.62 77.19 37.87
CA LEU A 108 16.63 75.81 38.36
C LEU A 108 15.81 75.60 39.65
N GLU A 109 15.82 76.54 40.58
CA GLU A 109 15.11 76.40 41.86
C GLU A 109 13.58 76.52 41.76
N GLU A 110 13.09 77.29 40.78
CA GLU A 110 11.67 77.56 40.56
C GLU A 110 11.06 76.52 39.58
N ASP A 111 11.78 76.21 38.51
CA ASP A 111 11.26 75.43 37.38
C ASP A 111 11.52 73.92 37.51
N LEU A 112 12.55 73.51 38.27
CA LEU A 112 12.88 72.09 38.41
C LEU A 112 11.87 71.31 39.26
N PRO A 113 11.39 71.80 40.43
CA PRO A 113 10.40 71.07 41.23
C PRO A 113 9.09 70.70 40.49
N PRO A 114 8.43 71.60 39.73
CA PRO A 114 7.24 71.23 38.96
C PRO A 114 7.56 70.28 37.80
N LEU A 115 8.73 70.42 37.17
CA LEU A 115 9.19 69.49 36.14
C LEU A 115 9.42 68.08 36.69
N LEU A 116 10.07 67.96 37.85
CA LEU A 116 10.29 66.66 38.51
C LEU A 116 8.97 65.99 38.92
N LYS A 117 7.97 66.78 39.34
CA LYS A 117 6.62 66.25 39.60
C LYS A 117 5.97 65.71 38.31
N ARG A 118 6.09 66.44 37.19
CA ARG A 118 5.55 66.00 35.89
C ARG A 118 6.25 64.76 35.33
N LEU A 119 7.55 64.64 35.56
CA LEU A 119 8.36 63.49 35.15
C LEU A 119 8.29 62.32 36.16
N ASN A 120 7.45 62.41 37.20
CA ASN A 120 7.30 61.39 38.25
C ASN A 120 8.62 61.01 38.93
N TYR A 121 9.43 62.01 39.28
CA TYR A 121 10.66 61.78 40.04
C TYR A 121 10.34 61.15 41.41
N PRO A 122 10.97 60.01 41.77
CA PRO A 122 10.56 59.21 42.91
C PRO A 122 10.97 59.76 44.29
N PHE A 123 11.79 60.82 44.36
CA PHE A 123 12.29 61.36 45.63
C PHE A 123 11.91 62.83 45.85
N THR A 124 11.80 63.24 47.11
CA THR A 124 11.53 64.65 47.46
C THR A 124 12.81 65.47 47.43
N ILE A 125 12.76 66.67 46.84
CA ILE A 125 13.89 67.61 46.82
C ILE A 125 13.41 68.96 47.37
N GLN A 126 14.14 69.47 48.36
CA GLN A 126 13.87 70.78 48.94
C GLN A 126 14.50 71.88 48.09
N LYS A 127 13.82 73.03 47.98
CA LYS A 127 14.32 74.21 47.24
C LYS A 127 15.67 74.71 47.75
N SER A 128 15.92 74.60 49.06
CA SER A 128 17.18 74.96 49.72
C SER A 128 18.38 74.16 49.20
N ILE A 129 18.21 72.86 48.95
CA ILE A 129 19.27 71.96 48.45
C ILE A 129 19.64 72.31 47.00
N LEU A 130 18.67 72.78 46.22
CA LEU A 130 18.90 73.25 44.85
C LEU A 130 19.60 74.62 44.82
N LYS A 131 19.33 75.50 45.79
CA LYS A 131 19.92 76.85 45.87
C LYS A 131 21.37 76.86 46.34
N SER A 132 21.71 75.98 47.26
CA SER A 132 23.04 75.89 47.85
C SER A 132 23.37 74.42 48.11
N PRO A 133 23.99 73.74 47.13
CA PRO A 133 24.47 72.38 47.26
C PRO A 133 25.47 72.27 48.42
N ASP A 134 25.13 71.49 49.44
CA ASP A 134 26.01 71.22 50.56
C ASP A 134 26.53 69.77 50.54
N PRO A 135 27.62 69.47 51.25
CA PRO A 135 28.15 68.11 51.32
C PRO A 135 27.19 67.10 51.96
N HIS A 136 26.29 67.57 52.84
CA HIS A 136 25.34 66.72 53.54
C HIS A 136 24.18 66.26 52.67
N HIS A 137 23.69 67.10 51.75
CA HIS A 137 22.59 66.76 50.84
C HIS A 137 23.06 66.42 49.42
N TRP A 138 24.37 66.37 49.16
CA TRP A 138 24.94 65.94 47.88
C TRP A 138 24.37 64.61 47.38
N HIS A 139 24.09 63.66 48.27
CA HIS A 139 23.50 62.38 47.87
C HIS A 139 22.10 62.51 47.24
N HIS A 140 21.31 63.52 47.62
CA HIS A 140 20.01 63.82 47.00
C HIS A 140 20.18 64.40 45.59
N LEU A 141 21.16 65.30 45.41
CA LEU A 141 21.50 65.88 44.11
C LEU A 141 22.11 64.83 43.17
N LEU A 142 22.95 63.94 43.69
CA LEU A 142 23.54 62.85 42.92
C LEU A 142 22.47 61.84 42.46
N ALA A 143 21.50 61.52 43.32
CA ALA A 143 20.35 60.69 42.94
C ALA A 143 19.54 61.31 41.81
N LEU A 144 19.30 62.62 41.89
CA LEU A 144 18.63 63.39 40.85
C LEU A 144 19.40 63.38 39.52
N ILE A 145 20.70 63.69 39.55
CA ILE A 145 21.56 63.72 38.36
C ILE A 145 21.62 62.32 37.72
N HIS A 146 21.79 61.28 38.54
CA HIS A 146 21.79 59.89 38.07
C HIS A 146 20.48 59.48 37.41
N TRP A 147 19.34 59.86 37.99
CA TRP A 147 18.03 59.60 37.40
C TRP A 147 17.81 60.38 36.09
N LEU A 148 18.19 61.66 36.04
CA LEU A 148 18.11 62.46 34.80
C LEU A 148 18.99 61.88 33.69
N VAL A 149 20.18 61.38 34.02
CA VAL A 149 21.05 60.68 33.08
C VAL A 149 20.41 59.38 32.58
N GLN A 150 19.74 58.62 33.44
CA GLN A 150 19.02 57.41 33.01
C GLN A 150 17.89 57.74 32.04
N ILE A 151 17.13 58.81 32.27
CA ILE A 151 16.09 59.28 31.35
C ILE A 151 16.69 59.71 30.01
N ALA A 152 17.75 60.52 30.03
CA ALA A 152 18.43 60.96 28.82
C ALA A 152 19.03 59.77 28.03
N SER A 153 19.55 58.76 28.73
CA SER A 153 20.03 57.51 28.11
C SER A 153 18.89 56.74 27.44
N PHE A 154 17.78 56.58 28.16
CA PHE A 154 16.61 55.85 27.67
C PHE A 154 15.99 56.53 26.43
N GLY A 155 15.82 57.86 26.47
CA GLY A 155 15.34 58.62 25.32
C GLY A 155 16.26 58.47 24.09
N SER A 156 17.57 58.40 24.31
CA SER A 156 18.55 58.17 23.25
C SER A 156 18.38 56.79 22.61
N HIS A 157 18.24 55.73 23.42
CA HIS A 157 18.00 54.37 22.92
C HIS A 157 16.67 54.25 22.17
N ILE A 158 15.61 54.93 22.63
CA ILE A 158 14.33 54.96 21.91
C ILE A 158 14.51 55.65 20.56
N SER A 159 15.19 56.79 20.49
CA SER A 159 15.39 57.52 19.24
C SER A 159 16.15 56.69 18.20
N GLU A 160 17.16 55.92 18.63
CA GLU A 160 17.95 55.03 17.78
C GLU A 160 17.14 53.79 17.32
N SER A 161 16.44 53.12 18.24
CA SER A 161 15.56 52.00 17.90
C SER A 161 14.37 52.41 17.02
N THR A 162 13.75 53.55 17.31
CA THR A 162 12.61 54.10 16.57
C THR A 162 13.05 54.56 15.18
N SER A 163 14.23 55.18 15.03
CA SER A 163 14.75 55.52 13.71
C SER A 163 14.88 54.29 12.82
N ASN A 164 15.40 53.18 13.35
CA ASN A 164 15.57 51.95 12.57
C ASN A 164 14.24 51.29 12.17
N THR A 165 13.25 51.31 13.07
CA THR A 165 11.91 50.74 12.78
C THR A 165 11.07 51.63 11.89
N VAL A 166 11.10 52.95 12.09
CA VAL A 166 10.37 53.93 11.27
C VAL A 166 10.99 54.02 9.88
N LEU A 167 12.32 54.02 9.74
CA LEU A 167 12.96 53.96 8.42
C LEU A 167 12.55 52.71 7.65
N SER A 168 12.50 51.55 8.32
CA SER A 168 12.03 50.30 7.72
C SER A 168 10.54 50.35 7.34
N LEU A 169 9.68 51.02 8.12
CA LEU A 169 8.25 51.13 7.83
C LEU A 169 7.95 52.16 6.72
N VAL A 170 8.69 53.26 6.69
CA VAL A 170 8.62 54.33 5.68
C VAL A 170 9.15 53.83 4.33
N GLN A 171 10.20 52.99 4.32
CA GLN A 171 10.66 52.32 3.09
C GLN A 171 9.63 51.33 2.53
N VAL A 172 8.80 50.74 3.38
CA VAL A 172 7.76 49.78 2.97
C VAL A 172 6.50 50.50 2.47
N ASN A 173 6.27 51.75 2.88
CA ASN A 173 5.06 52.47 2.53
C ASN A 173 5.40 53.78 1.79
N LEU A 174 5.72 53.65 0.50
CA LEU A 174 5.93 54.76 -0.43
C LEU A 174 4.79 55.79 -0.39
N VAL A 175 3.55 55.34 -0.15
CA VAL A 175 2.37 56.22 0.01
C VAL A 175 2.45 57.04 1.29
N HIS A 176 2.94 56.45 2.39
CA HIS A 176 3.17 57.18 3.63
C HIS A 176 4.29 58.21 3.49
N GLN A 177 5.38 57.85 2.79
CA GLN A 177 6.47 58.78 2.50
C GLN A 177 5.99 59.96 1.64
N TYR A 178 5.23 59.68 0.59
CA TYR A 178 4.57 60.71 -0.23
C TYR A 178 3.70 61.62 0.64
N THR A 179 2.79 61.05 1.43
CA THR A 179 1.84 61.82 2.26
C THR A 179 2.56 62.75 3.24
N LEU A 180 3.59 62.26 3.94
CA LEU A 180 4.37 63.05 4.89
C LEU A 180 5.15 64.17 4.20
N ASN A 181 5.84 63.86 3.10
CA ASN A 181 6.66 64.84 2.39
C ASN A 181 5.80 65.91 1.72
N SER A 182 4.67 65.54 1.12
CA SER A 182 3.70 66.48 0.56
C SER A 182 3.15 67.40 1.64
N TYR A 183 2.82 66.87 2.83
CA TYR A 183 2.35 67.67 3.95
C TYR A 183 3.42 68.62 4.51
N LEU A 184 4.67 68.17 4.60
CA LEU A 184 5.79 69.00 5.04
C LEU A 184 6.09 70.14 4.05
N ASN A 185 6.00 69.88 2.75
CA ASN A 185 6.17 70.89 1.71
C ASN A 185 5.04 71.92 1.74
N TYR A 186 3.79 71.46 1.93
CA TYR A 186 2.63 72.33 2.12
C TYR A 186 2.80 73.29 3.31
N ILE A 187 3.21 72.79 4.49
CA ILE A 187 3.41 73.64 5.68
C ILE A 187 4.50 74.70 5.45
N LYS A 188 5.51 74.38 4.64
CA LYS A 188 6.61 75.29 4.31
C LYS A 188 6.28 76.26 3.17
N GLY A 189 5.15 76.08 2.48
CA GLY A 189 4.74 76.87 1.32
C GLY A 189 5.50 76.53 0.03
N HIS A 190 6.05 75.31 -0.07
CA HIS A 190 6.76 74.79 -1.24
C HIS A 190 5.83 73.90 -2.08
N ASP A 191 4.75 74.47 -2.62
CA ASP A 191 3.77 73.71 -3.40
C ASP A 191 4.32 73.28 -4.78
N ASP A 192 5.33 73.98 -5.29
CA ASP A 192 6.02 73.71 -6.56
C ASP A 192 6.83 72.39 -6.56
N VAL A 193 7.28 71.94 -5.39
CA VAL A 193 8.11 70.72 -5.24
C VAL A 193 7.28 69.43 -5.18
N VAL A 194 5.95 69.53 -5.05
CA VAL A 194 5.08 68.36 -4.89
C VAL A 194 4.97 67.53 -6.17
N GLU A 195 5.02 68.17 -7.34
CA GLU A 195 4.95 67.48 -8.64
C GLU A 195 6.20 66.62 -8.90
N GLU A 196 7.39 67.12 -8.56
CA GLU A 196 8.64 66.35 -8.63
C GLU A 196 8.63 65.16 -7.65
N LEU A 197 8.09 65.35 -6.45
CA LEU A 197 7.92 64.29 -5.47
C LEU A 197 6.95 63.20 -5.95
N GLU A 198 5.85 63.58 -6.61
CA GLU A 198 4.88 62.63 -7.17
C GLU A 198 5.52 61.76 -8.26
N ILE A 199 6.32 62.37 -9.15
CA ILE A 199 7.07 61.66 -10.19
C ILE A 199 8.04 60.64 -9.57
N ASP A 200 8.87 61.05 -8.61
CA ASP A 200 9.84 60.16 -7.94
C ASP A 200 9.16 58.97 -7.25
N ILE A 201 8.03 59.20 -6.57
CA ILE A 201 7.29 58.13 -5.90
C ILE A 201 6.61 57.20 -6.92
N MET A 202 6.04 57.74 -8.00
CA MET A 202 5.47 56.93 -9.09
C MET A 202 6.52 56.06 -9.77
N ASP A 203 7.71 56.59 -10.04
CA ASP A 203 8.80 55.84 -10.65
C ASP A 203 9.23 54.67 -9.75
N LYS A 204 9.36 54.90 -8.44
CA LYS A 204 9.65 53.85 -7.45
C LYS A 204 8.55 52.79 -7.39
N LEU A 205 7.28 53.20 -7.41
CA LEU A 205 6.15 52.26 -7.44
C LEU A 205 6.14 51.41 -8.72
N ASN A 206 6.38 52.03 -9.87
CA ASN A 206 6.44 51.33 -11.16
C ASN A 206 7.61 50.34 -11.20
N GLN A 207 8.77 50.71 -10.65
CA GLN A 207 9.91 49.79 -10.51
C GLN A 207 9.57 48.60 -9.60
N GLN A 208 8.95 48.83 -8.44
CA GLN A 208 8.51 47.75 -7.55
C GLN A 208 7.48 46.83 -8.23
N LYS A 209 6.54 47.41 -8.98
CA LYS A 209 5.57 46.66 -9.77
C LYS A 209 6.26 45.79 -10.82
N ALA A 210 7.19 46.35 -11.60
CA ALA A 210 7.92 45.60 -12.63
C ALA A 210 8.72 44.43 -12.04
N LEU A 211 9.42 44.66 -10.92
CA LEU A 211 10.12 43.59 -10.19
C LEU A 211 9.18 42.52 -9.65
N ALA A 212 7.98 42.90 -9.20
CA ALA A 212 6.97 41.94 -8.75
C ALA A 212 6.39 41.12 -9.92
N GLU A 213 6.14 41.76 -11.06
CA GLU A 213 5.69 41.10 -12.29
C GLU A 213 6.74 40.12 -12.82
N GLU A 214 8.03 40.48 -12.83
CA GLU A 214 9.12 39.58 -13.21
C GLU A 214 9.19 38.34 -12.31
N LYS A 215 9.10 38.53 -10.98
CA LYS A 215 9.07 37.42 -10.02
C LYS A 215 7.85 36.53 -10.21
N LEU A 216 6.68 37.12 -10.48
CA LEU A 216 5.46 36.37 -10.74
C LEU A 216 5.59 35.54 -12.02
N GLU A 217 6.17 36.10 -13.08
CA GLU A 217 6.38 35.40 -14.34
C GLU A 217 7.39 34.24 -14.18
N ALA A 218 8.49 34.47 -13.45
CA ALA A 218 9.45 33.41 -13.12
C ALA A 218 8.78 32.26 -12.35
N ALA A 219 7.98 32.56 -11.32
CA ALA A 219 7.25 31.56 -10.54
C ALA A 219 6.20 30.81 -11.39
N ASN A 220 5.51 31.50 -12.30
CA ASN A 220 4.56 30.86 -13.21
C ASN A 220 5.25 29.89 -14.18
N ASN A 221 6.43 30.25 -14.67
CA ASN A 221 7.20 29.39 -15.58
C ASN A 221 7.77 28.16 -14.85
N GLU A 222 8.21 28.32 -13.60
CA GLU A 222 8.56 27.20 -12.72
C GLU A 222 7.35 26.30 -12.43
N LEU A 223 6.17 26.85 -12.16
CA LEU A 223 4.95 26.07 -11.97
C LEU A 223 4.57 25.24 -13.21
N LYS A 224 4.74 25.82 -14.41
CA LYS A 224 4.50 25.09 -15.68
C LYS A 224 5.48 23.93 -15.84
N SER A 225 6.79 24.15 -15.63
CA SER A 225 7.79 23.09 -15.77
C SER A 225 7.57 21.94 -14.77
N LEU A 226 7.27 22.27 -13.50
CA LEU A 226 6.95 21.26 -12.49
C LEU A 226 5.68 20.46 -12.86
N ARG A 227 4.68 21.11 -13.46
CA ARG A 227 3.45 20.43 -13.90
C ARG A 227 3.71 19.46 -15.04
N ASP A 228 4.52 19.86 -16.02
CA ASP A 228 4.92 19.00 -17.13
C ASP A 228 5.72 17.79 -16.65
N ASP A 229 6.63 17.98 -15.70
CA ASP A 229 7.41 16.89 -15.12
C ASP A 229 6.55 15.93 -14.30
N LEU A 230 5.55 16.44 -13.59
CA LEU A 230 4.55 15.63 -12.89
C LEU A 230 3.75 14.77 -13.88
N GLU A 231 3.33 15.33 -15.01
CA GLU A 231 2.61 14.60 -16.04
C GLU A 231 3.47 13.50 -16.68
N LYS A 232 4.75 13.78 -16.98
CA LYS A 232 5.70 12.76 -17.46
C LYS A 232 5.88 11.62 -16.44
N LEU A 233 6.00 11.95 -15.15
CA LEU A 233 6.11 10.96 -14.07
C LEU A 233 4.86 10.07 -13.98
N ARG A 234 3.66 10.66 -14.14
CA ARG A 234 2.41 9.90 -14.19
C ARG A 234 2.37 8.95 -15.37
N LEU A 235 2.76 9.39 -16.57
CA LEU A 235 2.83 8.53 -17.76
C LEU A 235 3.82 7.38 -17.56
N HIS A 236 4.98 7.65 -16.95
CA HIS A 236 5.96 6.62 -16.63
C HIS A 236 5.42 5.59 -15.62
N ALA A 237 4.68 6.03 -14.61
CA ALA A 237 4.04 5.14 -13.64
C ALA A 237 3.02 4.20 -14.32
N VAL A 238 2.18 4.72 -15.22
CA VAL A 238 1.23 3.90 -15.98
C VAL A 238 1.96 2.84 -16.82
N LYS A 239 3.03 3.23 -17.53
CA LYS A 239 3.85 2.29 -18.32
C LYS A 239 4.50 1.22 -17.44
N LYS A 240 4.95 1.58 -16.23
CA LYS A 240 5.51 0.62 -15.27
C LYS A 240 4.46 -0.41 -14.84
N ASP A 241 3.24 0.03 -14.52
CA ASP A 241 2.15 -0.88 -14.13
C ASP A 241 1.78 -1.86 -15.25
N GLU A 242 1.77 -1.39 -16.51
CA GLU A 242 1.58 -2.26 -17.68
C GLU A 242 2.70 -3.30 -17.82
N LEU A 243 3.95 -2.88 -17.65
CA LEU A 243 5.10 -3.79 -17.65
C LEU A 243 5.05 -4.80 -16.49
N GLU A 244 4.57 -4.40 -15.31
CA GLU A 244 4.41 -5.29 -14.16
C GLU A 244 3.31 -6.34 -14.39
N LYS A 245 2.21 -5.96 -15.04
CA LYS A 245 1.17 -6.91 -15.49
C LYS A 245 1.72 -7.91 -16.50
N THR A 246 2.46 -7.44 -17.51
CA THR A 246 3.06 -8.34 -18.53
C THR A 246 4.10 -9.27 -17.92
N LYS A 247 4.92 -8.78 -16.99
CA LYS A 247 5.84 -9.61 -16.20
C LYS A 247 5.09 -10.69 -15.43
N GLY A 248 4.00 -10.35 -14.74
CA GLY A 248 3.18 -11.33 -14.01
C GLY A 248 2.63 -12.44 -14.92
N MET A 249 2.09 -12.08 -16.09
CA MET A 249 1.63 -13.06 -17.08
C MET A 249 2.75 -13.99 -17.56
N LEU A 250 3.94 -13.44 -17.85
CA LEU A 250 5.10 -14.24 -18.26
C LEU A 250 5.58 -15.17 -17.14
N GLU A 251 5.57 -14.73 -15.89
CA GLU A 251 5.91 -15.57 -14.73
C GLU A 251 4.92 -16.74 -14.55
N GLU A 252 3.64 -16.52 -14.79
CA GLU A 252 2.63 -17.58 -14.81
C GLU A 252 2.88 -18.59 -15.92
N ASP A 253 3.24 -18.13 -17.12
CA ASP A 253 3.55 -19.01 -18.24
C ASP A 253 4.84 -19.81 -17.99
N VAL A 254 5.87 -19.21 -17.40
CA VAL A 254 7.08 -19.93 -16.96
C VAL A 254 6.73 -21.04 -15.98
N LYS A 255 5.84 -20.80 -15.02
CA LYS A 255 5.37 -21.84 -14.09
C LYS A 255 4.66 -22.98 -14.83
N LYS A 256 3.79 -22.67 -15.79
CA LYS A 256 3.10 -23.70 -16.62
C LYS A 256 4.10 -24.52 -17.43
N PHE A 257 5.10 -23.88 -18.04
CA PHE A 257 6.14 -24.59 -18.79
C PHE A 257 6.97 -25.49 -17.90
N ASN A 258 7.35 -25.05 -16.70
CA ASN A 258 8.08 -25.89 -15.75
C ASN A 258 7.26 -27.12 -15.34
N LEU A 259 5.95 -26.96 -15.07
CA LEU A 259 5.06 -28.10 -14.78
C LEU A 259 4.98 -29.08 -15.96
N LEU A 260 4.90 -28.56 -17.19
CA LEU A 260 4.90 -29.38 -18.40
C LEU A 260 6.23 -30.14 -18.56
N ILE A 261 7.37 -29.47 -18.32
CA ILE A 261 8.69 -30.09 -18.38
C ILE A 261 8.80 -31.22 -17.35
N GLU A 262 8.31 -31.02 -16.13
CA GLU A 262 8.28 -32.06 -15.09
C GLU A 262 7.39 -33.25 -15.50
N ASP A 263 6.21 -33.01 -16.07
CA ASP A 263 5.31 -34.08 -16.55
C ASP A 263 5.94 -34.88 -17.71
N VAL A 264 6.53 -34.19 -18.69
CA VAL A 264 7.24 -34.83 -19.79
C VAL A 264 8.45 -35.60 -19.28
N GLY A 265 9.22 -35.04 -18.35
CA GLY A 265 10.35 -35.72 -17.71
C GLY A 265 9.93 -37.02 -17.03
N ARG A 266 8.83 -37.00 -16.27
CA ARG A 266 8.24 -38.20 -15.64
C ARG A 266 7.86 -39.26 -16.66
N LYS A 267 7.20 -38.88 -17.76
CA LYS A 267 6.81 -39.79 -18.85
C LYS A 267 8.02 -40.40 -19.55
N ILE A 268 9.08 -39.61 -19.75
CA ILE A 268 10.35 -40.12 -20.29
C ILE A 268 10.92 -41.18 -19.36
N GLU A 269 11.03 -40.90 -18.06
CA GLU A 269 11.54 -41.88 -17.08
C GLU A 269 10.71 -43.18 -17.06
N GLU A 270 9.39 -43.09 -17.13
CA GLU A 270 8.50 -44.24 -17.22
C GLU A 270 8.76 -45.05 -18.50
N MET A 271 8.85 -44.38 -19.66
CA MET A 271 9.15 -45.06 -20.92
C MET A 271 10.55 -45.67 -20.95
N VAL A 272 11.56 -45.03 -20.34
CA VAL A 272 12.90 -45.63 -20.19
C VAL A 272 12.84 -46.91 -19.38
N LYS A 273 12.06 -46.96 -18.28
CA LYS A 273 11.87 -48.20 -17.50
C LYS A 273 11.20 -49.30 -18.32
N VAL A 274 10.13 -48.96 -19.04
CA VAL A 274 9.45 -49.92 -19.93
C VAL A 274 10.39 -50.46 -21.00
N LEU A 275 11.18 -49.60 -21.65
CA LEU A 275 12.17 -50.03 -22.64
C LEU A 275 13.22 -50.96 -22.02
N ALA A 276 13.75 -50.64 -20.83
CA ALA A 276 14.72 -51.49 -20.15
C ALA A 276 14.14 -52.87 -19.78
N GLU A 277 12.86 -52.95 -19.42
CA GLU A 277 12.17 -54.23 -19.20
C GLU A 277 12.00 -55.02 -20.50
N LYS A 278 11.62 -54.35 -21.59
CA LYS A 278 11.49 -54.97 -22.92
C LYS A 278 12.82 -55.50 -23.43
N GLU A 279 13.91 -54.76 -23.23
CA GLU A 279 15.28 -55.18 -23.57
C GLU A 279 15.64 -56.49 -22.85
N LYS A 280 15.41 -56.59 -21.53
CA LYS A 280 15.66 -57.82 -20.76
C LYS A 280 14.85 -59.01 -21.25
N VAL A 281 13.58 -58.78 -21.62
CA VAL A 281 12.72 -59.82 -22.20
C VAL A 281 13.21 -60.26 -23.57
N LEU A 282 13.65 -59.31 -24.41
CA LEU A 282 14.22 -59.58 -25.71
C LEU A 282 15.48 -60.42 -25.59
N GLU A 283 16.45 -60.01 -24.76
CA GLU A 283 17.67 -60.77 -24.48
C GLU A 283 17.36 -62.20 -23.98
N ALA A 284 16.34 -62.35 -23.12
CA ALA A 284 15.92 -63.67 -22.65
C ALA A 284 15.34 -64.53 -23.76
N LYS A 285 14.53 -63.93 -24.65
CA LYS A 285 13.98 -64.62 -25.82
C LYS A 285 15.04 -64.97 -26.84
N GLU A 286 16.04 -64.13 -27.04
CA GLU A 286 17.18 -64.42 -27.91
C GLU A 286 18.02 -65.59 -27.39
N ARG A 287 18.31 -65.61 -26.07
CA ARG A 287 18.99 -66.74 -25.43
C ARG A 287 18.22 -68.05 -25.57
N GLU A 288 16.90 -68.01 -25.33
CA GLU A 288 16.02 -69.16 -25.50
C GLU A 288 16.00 -69.64 -26.96
N ASN A 289 15.86 -68.71 -27.92
CA ASN A 289 15.87 -69.04 -29.33
C ASN A 289 17.20 -69.69 -29.75
N HIS A 290 18.33 -69.17 -29.25
CA HIS A 290 19.64 -69.77 -29.49
C HIS A 290 19.73 -71.19 -28.95
N ARG A 291 19.24 -71.44 -27.72
CA ARG A 291 19.18 -72.79 -27.14
C ARG A 291 18.32 -73.73 -27.99
N VAL A 292 17.11 -73.32 -28.36
CA VAL A 292 16.19 -74.12 -29.20
C VAL A 292 16.79 -74.39 -30.58
N CYS A 293 17.57 -73.46 -31.14
CA CYS A 293 18.28 -73.66 -32.40
C CYS A 293 19.37 -74.74 -32.28
N GLU A 294 20.16 -74.71 -31.21
CA GLU A 294 21.17 -75.74 -30.96
C GLU A 294 20.54 -77.12 -30.69
N GLU A 295 19.50 -77.18 -29.85
CA GLU A 295 18.72 -78.42 -29.63
C GLU A 295 18.15 -78.97 -30.94
N ASN A 296 17.57 -78.12 -31.80
CA ASN A 296 17.09 -78.53 -33.12
C ASN A 296 18.21 -79.06 -34.03
N LYS A 297 19.40 -78.44 -34.00
CA LYS A 297 20.56 -78.93 -34.77
C LYS A 297 20.98 -80.31 -34.25
N GLU A 298 21.01 -80.52 -32.95
CA GLU A 298 21.35 -81.82 -32.35
C GLU A 298 20.31 -82.90 -32.67
N LEU A 299 19.02 -82.57 -32.57
CA LEU A 299 17.94 -83.46 -32.96
C LEU A 299 18.03 -83.83 -34.44
N ARG A 300 18.29 -82.86 -35.33
CA ARG A 300 18.51 -83.13 -36.76
C ARG A 300 19.69 -84.07 -37.00
N ARG A 301 20.85 -83.82 -36.37
CA ARG A 301 22.02 -84.73 -36.45
C ARG A 301 21.67 -86.13 -35.97
N THR A 302 20.90 -86.25 -34.88
CA THR A 302 20.48 -87.54 -34.33
C THR A 302 19.55 -88.27 -35.29
N VAL A 303 18.56 -87.58 -35.87
CA VAL A 303 17.63 -88.14 -36.86
C VAL A 303 18.38 -88.55 -38.14
N GLU A 304 19.32 -87.75 -38.63
CA GLU A 304 20.15 -88.08 -39.79
C GLU A 304 21.08 -89.27 -39.54
N ALA A 305 21.58 -89.43 -38.30
CA ALA A 305 22.43 -90.55 -37.90
C ALA A 305 21.65 -91.86 -37.65
N GLN A 306 20.32 -91.79 -37.45
CA GLN A 306 19.50 -93.00 -37.36
C GLN A 306 19.50 -93.70 -38.74
N PRO A 307 19.94 -94.97 -38.84
CA PRO A 307 19.89 -95.69 -40.09
C PRO A 307 18.43 -96.00 -40.41
N VAL A 308 17.78 -95.16 -41.22
CA VAL A 308 16.49 -95.49 -41.82
C VAL A 308 16.75 -96.63 -42.79
N ASN A 309 16.66 -97.85 -42.26
CA ASN A 309 16.77 -99.05 -43.04
C ASN A 309 15.52 -99.12 -43.91
N ALA A 310 15.64 -98.77 -45.20
CA ALA A 310 14.54 -98.83 -46.16
C ALA A 310 13.81 -100.19 -46.12
N ARG A 311 14.55 -101.26 -45.77
CA ARG A 311 14.00 -102.60 -45.55
C ARG A 311 13.04 -102.69 -44.36
N ASP A 312 13.31 -101.97 -43.27
CA ASP A 312 12.45 -101.91 -42.09
C ASP A 312 11.22 -101.04 -42.31
N VAL A 313 11.34 -99.93 -43.05
CA VAL A 313 10.18 -99.13 -43.49
C VAL A 313 9.26 -99.97 -44.37
N GLU A 314 9.82 -100.70 -45.35
CA GLU A 314 9.05 -101.60 -46.21
C GLU A 314 8.46 -102.79 -45.44
N ARG A 315 9.16 -103.31 -44.41
CA ARG A 315 8.64 -104.34 -43.50
C ARG A 315 7.45 -103.81 -42.71
N MET A 316 7.53 -102.60 -42.19
CA MET A 316 6.46 -101.96 -41.42
C MET A 316 5.25 -101.67 -42.31
N LYS A 317 5.46 -101.21 -43.54
CA LYS A 317 4.41 -101.03 -44.56
C LYS A 317 3.72 -102.35 -44.91
N ARG A 318 4.47 -103.44 -45.11
CA ARG A 318 3.89 -104.78 -45.33
C ARG A 318 3.09 -105.29 -44.14
N LYS A 319 3.55 -105.04 -42.90
CA LYS A 319 2.81 -105.38 -41.68
C LYS A 319 1.51 -104.59 -41.56
N LEU A 320 1.53 -103.29 -41.85
CA LEU A 320 0.33 -102.44 -41.91
C LEU A 320 -0.68 -102.99 -42.92
N GLN A 321 -0.25 -103.25 -44.16
CA GLN A 321 -1.11 -103.83 -45.19
C GLN A 321 -1.62 -105.24 -44.83
N ALA A 322 -0.84 -106.04 -44.11
CA ALA A 322 -1.30 -107.35 -43.63
C ALA A 322 -2.40 -107.21 -42.57
N LEU A 323 -2.24 -106.27 -41.65
CA LEU A 323 -3.26 -105.95 -40.64
C LEU A 323 -4.53 -105.39 -41.28
N GLU A 324 -4.41 -104.50 -42.27
CA GLU A 324 -5.57 -103.99 -43.02
C GLU A 324 -6.37 -105.13 -43.69
N ARG A 325 -5.70 -106.08 -44.38
CA ARG A 325 -6.37 -107.24 -44.97
C ARG A 325 -7.04 -108.14 -43.93
N GLU A 326 -6.40 -108.37 -42.79
CA GLU A 326 -6.97 -109.18 -41.70
C GLU A 326 -8.22 -108.51 -41.10
N ILE A 327 -8.26 -107.18 -41.06
CA ILE A 327 -9.45 -106.42 -40.68
C ILE A 327 -10.57 -106.64 -41.70
N GLU A 328 -10.28 -106.46 -43.00
CA GLU A 328 -11.27 -106.66 -44.07
C GLU A 328 -11.84 -108.09 -44.09
N GLU A 329 -11.00 -109.12 -43.94
CA GLU A 329 -11.44 -110.52 -43.85
C GLU A 329 -12.36 -110.77 -42.65
N ARG A 330 -12.04 -110.20 -41.48
CA ARG A 330 -12.89 -110.30 -40.29
C ARG A 330 -14.22 -109.57 -40.49
N GLU A 331 -14.23 -108.43 -41.16
CA GLU A 331 -15.45 -107.70 -41.48
C GLU A 331 -16.34 -108.47 -42.46
N LEU A 332 -15.77 -109.09 -43.50
CA LEU A 332 -16.52 -109.96 -44.43
C LEU A 332 -17.10 -111.18 -43.71
N ALA A 333 -16.32 -111.84 -42.85
CA ALA A 333 -16.80 -112.97 -42.07
C ALA A 333 -17.94 -112.57 -41.13
N ARG A 334 -17.87 -111.39 -40.51
CA ARG A 334 -18.96 -110.83 -39.71
C ARG A 334 -20.24 -110.66 -40.55
N ASN A 335 -20.13 -110.03 -41.72
CA ASN A 335 -21.29 -109.79 -42.59
C ASN A 335 -21.97 -111.11 -43.02
N VAL A 336 -21.20 -112.16 -43.34
CA VAL A 336 -21.75 -113.50 -43.66
C VAL A 336 -22.52 -114.10 -42.47
N TRP A 337 -22.05 -113.89 -41.24
CA TRP A 337 -22.75 -114.35 -40.04
C TRP A 337 -24.00 -113.51 -39.75
N GLU A 338 -23.97 -112.20 -40.05
CA GLU A 338 -25.14 -111.33 -39.95
C GLU A 338 -26.23 -111.74 -40.96
N ASP A 339 -25.89 -112.06 -42.20
CA ASP A 339 -26.84 -112.55 -43.21
C ASP A 339 -27.50 -113.86 -42.76
N LYS A 340 -26.69 -114.83 -42.26
CA LYS A 340 -27.21 -116.09 -41.70
C LYS A 340 -28.15 -115.86 -40.51
N TYR A 341 -27.80 -114.93 -39.64
CA TYR A 341 -28.66 -114.54 -38.53
C TYR A 341 -29.99 -113.95 -39.04
N TRP A 342 -29.93 -113.09 -40.06
CA TRP A 342 -31.11 -112.47 -40.66
C TRP A 342 -32.04 -113.49 -41.35
N GLU A 343 -31.46 -114.48 -42.04
CA GLU A 343 -32.22 -115.61 -42.62
C GLU A 343 -32.92 -116.45 -41.55
N LEU A 344 -32.21 -116.78 -40.45
CA LEU A 344 -32.77 -117.51 -39.32
C LEU A 344 -33.89 -116.72 -38.63
N GLU A 345 -33.71 -115.43 -38.42
CA GLU A 345 -34.72 -114.54 -37.83
C GLU A 345 -35.98 -114.46 -38.69
N ASN A 346 -35.82 -114.34 -40.03
CA ASN A 346 -36.95 -114.37 -40.96
C ASN A 346 -37.67 -115.71 -40.95
N SER A 347 -36.93 -116.82 -40.95
CA SER A 347 -37.50 -118.16 -40.88
C SER A 347 -38.31 -118.33 -39.59
N LEU A 348 -37.76 -117.90 -38.46
CA LEU A 348 -38.42 -117.91 -37.17
C LEU A 348 -39.68 -117.03 -37.17
N SER A 349 -39.60 -115.82 -37.73
CA SER A 349 -40.74 -114.91 -37.88
C SER A 349 -41.86 -115.52 -38.74
N HIS A 350 -41.52 -116.23 -39.83
CA HIS A 350 -42.49 -116.91 -40.67
C HIS A 350 -43.17 -118.06 -39.92
N LYS A 351 -42.39 -118.90 -39.21
CA LYS A 351 -42.94 -119.97 -38.36
C LYS A 351 -43.82 -119.45 -37.23
N PHE A 352 -43.49 -118.28 -36.68
CA PHE A 352 -44.32 -117.63 -35.67
C PHE A 352 -45.69 -117.21 -36.25
N LYS A 353 -45.72 -116.62 -37.45
CA LYS A 353 -46.96 -116.27 -38.16
C LYS A 353 -47.81 -117.51 -38.50
N ASP A 354 -47.18 -118.61 -38.94
CA ASP A 354 -47.89 -119.87 -39.19
C ASP A 354 -48.57 -120.40 -37.91
N LEU A 355 -47.87 -120.33 -36.77
CA LEU A 355 -48.42 -120.74 -35.47
C LEU A 355 -49.55 -119.83 -35.01
N GLU A 356 -49.46 -118.51 -35.23
CA GLU A 356 -50.56 -117.58 -34.94
C GLU A 356 -51.78 -117.86 -35.82
N ALA A 357 -51.59 -118.14 -37.11
CA ALA A 357 -52.67 -118.51 -38.02
C ALA A 357 -53.35 -119.82 -37.58
N LEU A 358 -52.58 -120.85 -37.21
CA LEU A 358 -53.12 -122.11 -36.71
C LEU A 358 -53.93 -121.91 -35.42
N ALA A 359 -53.46 -121.04 -34.52
CA ALA A 359 -54.21 -120.70 -33.31
C ALA A 359 -55.53 -119.99 -33.63
N LEU A 360 -55.56 -119.10 -34.62
CA LEU A 360 -56.78 -118.45 -35.10
C LEU A 360 -57.76 -119.46 -35.73
N ASP A 361 -57.28 -120.38 -36.56
CA ASP A 361 -58.12 -121.42 -37.19
C ASP A 361 -58.72 -122.35 -36.13
N CYS A 362 -57.93 -122.81 -35.16
CA CYS A 362 -58.44 -123.60 -34.03
C CYS A 362 -59.53 -122.85 -33.24
N ASN A 363 -59.37 -121.54 -33.04
CA ASN A 363 -60.37 -120.71 -32.37
C ASN A 363 -61.65 -120.54 -33.21
N GLN A 364 -61.54 -120.44 -34.53
CA GLN A 364 -62.72 -120.41 -35.41
C GLN A 364 -63.50 -121.72 -35.38
N GLU A 365 -62.81 -122.86 -35.41
CA GLU A 365 -63.46 -124.18 -35.33
C GLU A 365 -64.10 -124.43 -33.95
N LEU A 366 -63.48 -123.97 -32.85
CA LEU A 366 -64.10 -123.97 -31.52
C LEU A 366 -65.43 -123.20 -31.51
N ARG A 367 -65.48 -122.01 -32.13
CA ARG A 367 -66.72 -121.22 -32.25
C ARG A 367 -67.78 -121.90 -33.11
N ARG A 368 -67.40 -122.61 -34.18
CA ARG A 368 -68.35 -123.36 -35.03
C ARG A 368 -68.99 -124.54 -34.31
N LEU A 369 -68.22 -125.26 -33.48
CA LEU A 369 -68.67 -126.47 -32.80
C LEU A 369 -69.52 -126.19 -31.54
N LYS A 370 -69.72 -124.92 -31.14
CA LYS A 370 -70.42 -124.51 -29.90
C LYS A 370 -69.89 -125.21 -28.63
N ILE A 371 -68.60 -125.54 -28.61
CA ILE A 371 -67.93 -126.16 -27.46
C ILE A 371 -67.31 -125.03 -26.63
N GLY A 372 -68.06 -124.55 -25.63
CA GLY A 372 -67.61 -123.59 -24.62
C GLY A 372 -67.18 -122.24 -25.20
N ASP A 373 -68.08 -121.25 -25.16
CA ASP A 373 -67.79 -119.86 -25.57
C ASP A 373 -66.66 -119.19 -24.77
N ASP A 374 -66.18 -119.85 -23.71
CA ASP A 374 -65.17 -119.34 -22.79
C ASP A 374 -63.72 -119.74 -23.12
N ILE A 375 -63.42 -120.50 -24.20
CA ILE A 375 -62.05 -120.98 -24.50
C ILE A 375 -61.46 -120.33 -25.77
N GLN A 376 -60.34 -119.60 -25.62
CA GLN A 376 -59.54 -119.07 -26.73
C GLN A 376 -58.05 -119.44 -26.59
N TYR A 377 -57.44 -119.92 -27.67
CA TYR A 377 -56.00 -120.15 -27.80
C TYR A 377 -55.26 -118.87 -28.22
N GLN A 378 -54.22 -118.49 -27.48
CA GLN A 378 -53.31 -117.40 -27.85
C GLN A 378 -51.86 -117.85 -27.74
N LEU A 379 -51.01 -117.43 -28.69
CA LEU A 379 -49.58 -117.72 -28.66
C LEU A 379 -48.86 -116.85 -27.62
N ASN A 380 -47.83 -117.39 -26.96
CA ASN A 380 -46.95 -116.59 -26.09
C ASN A 380 -45.83 -115.90 -26.89
N ALA A 381 -45.19 -114.87 -26.32
CA ALA A 381 -44.07 -114.13 -26.93
C ALA A 381 -42.83 -114.98 -27.30
N LYS A 382 -42.81 -116.26 -26.92
CA LYS A 382 -41.73 -117.22 -27.21
C LYS A 382 -42.17 -118.35 -28.16
N GLY A 383 -43.38 -118.29 -28.74
CA GLY A 383 -43.89 -119.22 -29.75
C GLY A 383 -43.96 -120.70 -29.33
N THR A 384 -43.80 -121.00 -28.04
CA THR A 384 -43.48 -122.35 -27.54
C THR A 384 -44.67 -123.05 -26.88
N ARG A 385 -45.74 -122.33 -26.52
CA ARG A 385 -46.96 -122.89 -25.90
C ARG A 385 -48.21 -122.08 -26.29
N LEU A 386 -49.32 -122.77 -26.52
CA LEU A 386 -50.66 -122.16 -26.63
C LEU A 386 -51.20 -121.93 -25.21
N LEU A 387 -51.55 -120.69 -24.87
CA LEU A 387 -52.22 -120.34 -23.62
C LEU A 387 -53.73 -120.52 -23.81
N ARG A 388 -54.38 -121.30 -22.93
CA ARG A 388 -55.84 -121.30 -22.75
C ARG A 388 -56.21 -120.05 -21.94
N LEU A 389 -56.87 -119.09 -22.57
CA LEU A 389 -57.49 -117.97 -21.87
C LEU A 389 -58.98 -118.27 -21.70
N TRP A 390 -59.44 -118.21 -20.43
CA TRP A 390 -60.86 -118.13 -20.10
C TRP A 390 -61.33 -116.71 -20.39
N VAL A 391 -62.20 -116.53 -21.38
CA VAL A 391 -62.87 -115.23 -21.58
C VAL A 391 -64.00 -115.14 -20.56
N LEU A 392 -63.69 -114.61 -19.37
CA LEU A 392 -64.72 -114.20 -18.42
C LEU A 392 -65.45 -112.98 -19.00
N THR A 393 -66.55 -113.24 -19.70
CA THR A 393 -67.55 -112.22 -20.02
C THR A 393 -68.22 -111.82 -18.71
N VAL A 394 -67.87 -110.64 -18.18
CA VAL A 394 -68.72 -109.96 -17.20
C VAL A 394 -69.56 -108.95 -17.97
N ASN A 395 -70.80 -109.40 -18.23
CA ASN A 395 -71.95 -108.81 -18.92
C ASN A 395 -71.92 -108.68 -20.45
#